data_AF-A0A9Q1MJR5-F1
#
_entry.id   AF-A0A9Q1MJR5-F1
#
_cell.length_a   1.000
_cell.length_b   1.000
_cell.length_c   1.000
_cell.angle_alpha   90.00
_cell.angle_beta   90.00
_cell.angle_gamma   90.00
#
_symmetry.space_group_name_H-M   'P 1'
#
loop_
_entity.id
_entity.type
_entity.pdbx_description
1 polymer ?
#
loop_
_entity_poly.entity_id
_entity_poly.type
_entity_poly.pdbx_seq_one_letter_code
_entity_poly.pdbx_strand_id
1 'polypeptide(L)'
;MFIYVCLYSFTFYNSSPFLIVFVTVIAAEFCFIVVERVQEKQNPRMEHLELKEGFRFHPTDCEGLSFLLRFVAKQEMHDAGFITTNIDVYGNEEPWEIYSQGVPSGGSGDDDNSSYRYFITKLKKSTNHREVGNKGNWKQQDEEKPVYCNRGNSSSELVIGCKKSMRYVNKEHKDGDWLMKEYELSKVILQKFDEDCRDYVLCAIKNKPIDTCSSDTSTTTSDNVSEETDENHYEDISVLGQRPSE
;
A
#
# COMPACT_ATOMS: atom_id res chain seq x y z
N MET A 1 -26.29 -1.05 9.72
CA MET A 1 -26.40 -0.24 10.95
C MET A 1 -27.69 -0.50 11.75
N PHE A 2 -28.81 -0.92 11.14
CA PHE A 2 -30.08 -1.19 11.87
C PHE A 2 -30.21 -2.57 12.51
N ILE A 3 -29.38 -3.56 12.13
CA ILE A 3 -29.54 -4.95 12.60
C ILE A 3 -28.77 -5.19 13.93
N TYR A 4 -27.76 -4.36 14.22
CA TYR A 4 -26.96 -4.48 15.45
C TYR A 4 -27.66 -3.90 16.69
N VAL A 5 -28.59 -2.95 16.50
CA VAL A 5 -29.42 -2.41 17.59
C VAL A 5 -30.36 -3.49 18.14
N CYS A 6 -30.82 -4.44 17.32
CA CYS A 6 -31.76 -5.47 17.75
C CYS A 6 -31.12 -6.64 18.51
N LEU A 7 -29.89 -7.04 18.19
CA LEU A 7 -29.26 -8.20 18.84
C LEU A 7 -28.51 -7.85 20.13
N TYR A 8 -27.97 -6.63 20.26
CA TYR A 8 -27.44 -6.14 21.55
C TYR A 8 -28.54 -5.86 22.59
N SER A 9 -29.77 -5.59 22.13
CA SER A 9 -30.93 -5.42 23.01
C SER A 9 -31.42 -6.73 23.64
N PHE A 10 -31.03 -7.90 23.09
CA PHE A 10 -31.54 -9.19 23.57
C PHE A 10 -30.68 -9.82 24.68
N THR A 11 -29.39 -9.50 24.77
CA THR A 11 -28.51 -9.97 25.85
C THR A 11 -28.44 -9.03 27.05
N PHE A 12 -28.86 -7.77 26.91
CA PHE A 12 -28.82 -6.76 27.97
C PHE A 12 -30.21 -6.29 28.45
N TYR A 13 -31.29 -7.01 28.14
CA TYR A 13 -32.65 -6.67 28.61
C TYR A 13 -32.82 -6.70 30.14
N ASN A 14 -31.80 -7.15 30.90
CA ASN A 14 -31.79 -7.13 32.36
C ASN A 14 -30.70 -6.23 32.98
N SER A 15 -30.00 -5.40 32.19
CA SER A 15 -28.94 -4.54 32.73
C SER A 15 -29.32 -3.07 32.71
N SER A 16 -28.95 -2.37 33.79
CA SER A 16 -29.20 -0.95 33.99
C SER A 16 -28.77 -0.10 32.78
N PRO A 17 -29.59 0.85 32.30
CA PRO A 17 -29.24 1.72 31.18
C PRO A 17 -27.96 2.53 31.44
N PHE A 18 -27.60 2.75 32.71
CA PHE A 18 -26.34 3.37 33.10
C PHE A 18 -25.12 2.52 32.73
N LEU A 19 -25.22 1.18 32.80
CA LEU A 19 -24.12 0.27 32.47
C LEU A 19 -23.81 0.26 30.96
N ILE A 20 -24.84 0.39 30.12
CA ILE A 20 -24.73 0.45 28.66
C ILE A 20 -24.05 1.75 28.23
N VAL A 21 -24.45 2.88 28.82
CA VAL A 21 -23.81 4.18 28.58
C VAL A 21 -22.35 4.14 29.07
N PHE A 22 -22.07 3.53 30.22
CA PHE A 22 -20.71 3.41 30.73
C PHE A 22 -19.80 2.58 29.81
N VAL A 23 -20.26 1.42 29.31
CA VAL A 23 -19.46 0.55 28.44
C VAL A 23 -19.18 1.22 27.09
N THR A 24 -20.16 1.91 26.51
CA THR A 24 -19.97 2.63 25.23
C THR A 24 -19.07 3.85 25.36
N VAL A 25 -19.16 4.59 26.46
CA VAL A 25 -18.25 5.72 26.76
C VAL A 25 -16.82 5.22 26.97
N ILE A 26 -16.62 4.13 27.73
CA ILE A 26 -15.29 3.55 27.96
C ILE A 26 -14.67 3.01 26.66
N ALA A 27 -15.46 2.38 25.78
CA ALA A 27 -14.98 1.92 24.47
C ALA A 27 -14.54 3.09 23.58
N ALA A 28 -15.30 4.18 23.56
CA ALA A 28 -14.96 5.40 22.82
C ALA A 28 -13.71 6.09 23.40
N GLU A 29 -13.59 6.19 24.73
CA GLU A 29 -12.41 6.77 25.41
C GLU A 29 -11.15 5.91 25.21
N PHE A 30 -11.27 4.58 25.21
CA PHE A 30 -10.13 3.70 24.91
C PHE A 30 -9.69 3.81 23.45
N CYS A 31 -10.64 3.88 22.51
CA CYS A 31 -10.35 4.13 21.10
C CYS A 31 -9.63 5.47 20.94
N PHE A 32 -10.14 6.52 21.61
CA PHE A 32 -9.51 7.83 21.64
C PHE A 32 -8.09 7.77 22.20
N ILE A 33 -7.86 7.13 23.35
CA ILE A 33 -6.52 6.97 23.94
C ILE A 33 -5.57 6.18 23.03
N VAL A 34 -6.06 5.16 22.32
CA VAL A 34 -5.24 4.32 21.42
C VAL A 34 -4.84 5.07 20.17
N VAL A 35 -5.74 5.91 19.68
CA VAL A 35 -5.50 6.76 18.51
C VAL A 35 -4.71 8.01 18.92
N GLU A 36 -4.86 8.53 20.13
CA GLU A 36 -4.14 9.68 20.69
C GLU A 36 -2.72 9.32 21.17
N ARG A 37 -2.51 8.24 21.96
CA ARG A 37 -1.28 7.40 21.88
C ARG A 37 -1.12 7.03 20.40
N VAL A 38 -0.02 6.62 19.79
CA VAL A 38 0.08 6.72 18.29
C VAL A 38 0.10 8.19 17.79
N GLN A 39 -0.92 9.06 17.98
CA GLN A 39 -0.97 10.40 17.34
C GLN A 39 -0.32 11.62 18.04
N GLU A 40 0.00 11.66 19.36
CA GLU A 40 0.48 12.87 20.11
C GLU A 40 1.60 13.76 19.51
N LYS A 41 2.20 13.50 18.34
CA LYS A 41 3.11 14.47 17.71
C LYS A 41 2.95 14.69 16.19
N GLN A 42 1.80 14.36 15.61
CA GLN A 42 1.55 14.62 14.18
C GLN A 42 0.57 15.76 13.90
N ASN A 43 0.41 16.67 14.87
CA ASN A 43 -0.30 17.93 14.65
C ASN A 43 0.67 19.13 14.66
N PRO A 44 1.48 19.34 13.61
CA PRO A 44 1.64 20.71 13.17
C PRO A 44 0.27 21.11 12.62
N ARG A 45 -0.37 22.12 13.22
CA ARG A 45 -1.56 22.76 12.68
C ARG A 45 -1.33 22.99 11.18
N MET A 46 -1.97 22.21 10.31
CA MET A 46 -2.03 22.53 8.89
C MET A 46 -3.06 23.65 8.71
N GLU A 47 -2.80 24.80 9.36
CA GLU A 47 -3.43 26.06 9.00
C GLU A 47 -2.75 26.52 7.71
N HIS A 48 -3.49 26.42 6.61
CA HIS A 48 -3.25 27.17 5.37
C HIS A 48 -1.80 27.17 4.86
N LEU A 49 -1.25 25.98 4.60
CA LEU A 49 -0.07 25.89 3.74
C LEU A 49 -0.55 26.18 2.31
N GLU A 50 -0.28 27.38 1.81
CA GLU A 50 -0.24 27.65 0.37
C GLU A 50 0.77 26.65 -0.24
N LEU A 51 0.26 25.54 -0.78
CA LEU A 51 1.09 24.51 -1.38
C LEU A 51 1.80 25.12 -2.58
N LYS A 52 3.12 25.32 -2.46
CA LYS A 52 3.95 25.79 -3.56
C LYS A 52 3.86 24.80 -4.73
N GLU A 53 3.93 25.35 -5.93
CA GLU A 53 3.98 24.62 -7.18
C GLU A 53 5.05 23.51 -7.10
N GLY A 54 4.64 22.25 -7.26
CA GLY A 54 5.52 21.06 -7.15
C GLY A 54 5.29 20.18 -5.92
N PHE A 55 4.45 20.55 -4.95
CA PHE A 55 4.05 19.62 -3.88
C PHE A 55 3.27 18.43 -4.46
N ARG A 56 3.55 17.22 -3.95
CA ARG A 56 2.92 15.97 -4.40
C ARG A 56 2.49 15.15 -3.20
N PHE A 57 1.36 14.48 -3.34
CA PHE A 57 0.91 13.54 -2.32
C PHE A 57 1.75 12.26 -2.43
N HIS A 58 2.78 12.15 -1.59
CA HIS A 58 3.67 11.00 -1.56
C HIS A 58 3.91 10.56 -0.11
N PRO A 59 2.88 10.03 0.57
CA PRO A 59 3.01 9.62 1.95
C PRO A 59 4.08 8.53 2.10
N THR A 60 4.83 8.64 3.20
CA THR A 60 5.66 7.54 3.70
C THR A 60 4.80 6.34 4.09
N ASP A 61 5.41 5.17 4.23
CA ASP A 61 4.68 3.96 4.63
C ASP A 61 3.97 4.13 5.99
N CYS A 62 4.61 4.83 6.93
CA CYS A 62 4.05 5.15 8.24
C CYS A 62 2.87 6.13 8.13
N GLU A 63 2.96 7.17 7.30
CA GLU A 63 1.86 8.11 7.06
C GLU A 63 0.67 7.41 6.39
N GLY A 64 0.91 6.53 5.40
CA GLY A 64 -0.13 5.71 4.77
C GLY A 64 -0.93 4.90 5.79
N LEU A 65 -0.24 4.17 6.68
CA LEU A 65 -0.90 3.44 7.76
C LEU A 65 -1.58 4.36 8.79
N SER A 66 -1.06 5.58 8.98
CA SER A 66 -1.70 6.56 9.85
C SER A 66 -3.03 7.07 9.27
N PHE A 67 -3.12 7.27 7.96
CA PHE A 67 -4.39 7.58 7.29
C PHE A 67 -5.39 6.43 7.42
N LEU A 68 -4.95 5.19 7.20
CA LEU A 68 -5.78 4.01 7.38
C LEU A 68 -6.28 3.87 8.83
N LEU A 69 -5.42 4.13 9.82
CA LEU A 69 -5.80 4.13 11.23
C LEU A 69 -6.88 5.18 11.53
N ARG A 70 -6.73 6.41 11.01
CA ARG A 70 -7.74 7.47 11.16
C ARG A 70 -9.08 7.05 10.54
N PHE A 71 -9.05 6.45 9.35
CA PHE A 71 -10.23 5.92 8.67
C PHE A 71 -10.95 4.87 9.52
N VAL A 72 -10.22 3.86 10.01
CA VAL A 72 -10.76 2.78 10.86
C VAL A 72 -11.31 3.33 12.18
N ALA A 73 -10.67 4.37 12.73
CA ALA A 73 -11.12 5.09 13.91
C ALA A 73 -12.30 6.05 13.66
N LYS A 74 -12.82 6.13 12.43
CA LYS A 74 -13.90 7.07 12.02
C LYS A 74 -13.53 8.53 12.29
N GLN A 75 -12.24 8.86 12.19
CA GLN A 75 -11.70 10.21 12.30
C GLN A 75 -11.44 10.82 10.91
N GLU A 76 -11.32 12.14 10.87
CA GLU A 76 -10.86 12.83 9.67
C GLU A 76 -9.41 12.40 9.33
N MET A 77 -9.19 11.99 8.08
CA MET A 77 -7.88 11.51 7.62
C MET A 77 -6.88 12.65 7.43
N HIS A 78 -7.35 13.85 7.07
CA HIS A 78 -6.51 14.99 6.67
C HIS A 78 -5.58 14.67 5.48
N ASP A 79 -6.04 13.83 4.56
CA ASP A 79 -5.35 13.43 3.34
C ASP A 79 -5.58 14.39 2.16
N ALA A 80 -6.21 15.55 2.42
CA ALA A 80 -6.59 16.55 1.41
C ALA A 80 -7.46 16.00 0.25
N GLY A 81 -8.09 14.84 0.43
CA GLY A 81 -8.93 14.18 -0.58
C GLY A 81 -8.17 13.35 -1.62
N PHE A 82 -6.89 13.04 -1.40
CA PHE A 82 -6.11 12.20 -2.32
C PHE A 82 -6.40 10.70 -2.18
N ILE A 83 -6.97 10.25 -1.05
CA ILE A 83 -7.28 8.84 -0.83
C ILE A 83 -8.74 8.58 -1.21
N THR A 84 -8.92 7.77 -2.24
CA THR A 84 -10.26 7.37 -2.71
C THR A 84 -10.81 6.26 -1.83
N THR A 85 -12.09 6.31 -1.52
CA THR A 85 -12.80 5.33 -0.69
C THR A 85 -13.95 4.73 -1.51
N ASN A 86 -14.62 3.71 -0.98
CA ASN A 86 -15.82 3.11 -1.59
C ASN A 86 -15.60 2.39 -2.94
N ILE A 87 -14.36 2.04 -3.28
CA ILE A 87 -13.99 1.24 -4.46
C ILE A 87 -13.53 -0.14 -4.00
N ASP A 88 -13.99 -1.19 -4.68
CA ASP A 88 -13.57 -2.57 -4.44
C ASP A 88 -12.36 -2.94 -5.31
N VAL A 89 -11.15 -2.65 -4.81
CA VAL A 89 -9.88 -2.96 -5.50
C VAL A 89 -9.71 -4.46 -5.81
N TYR A 90 -10.36 -5.33 -5.04
CA TYR A 90 -10.35 -6.78 -5.23
C TYR A 90 -11.67 -7.28 -5.85
N GLY A 91 -12.33 -6.40 -6.60
CA GLY A 91 -13.61 -6.61 -7.24
C GLY A 91 -13.49 -7.11 -8.67
N ASN A 92 -14.52 -6.79 -9.44
CA ASN A 92 -14.64 -7.18 -10.85
C ASN A 92 -13.99 -6.19 -11.81
N GLU A 93 -13.42 -5.10 -11.30
CA GLU A 93 -12.79 -4.04 -12.09
C GLU A 93 -11.30 -4.32 -12.24
N GLU A 94 -10.77 -4.00 -13.41
CA GLU A 94 -9.36 -4.17 -13.72
C GLU A 94 -8.50 -3.04 -13.12
N PRO A 95 -7.18 -3.23 -12.94
CA PRO A 95 -6.32 -2.23 -12.32
C PRO A 95 -6.37 -0.84 -12.99
N TRP A 96 -6.50 -0.77 -14.32
CA TRP A 96 -6.63 0.49 -15.05
C TRP A 96 -7.98 1.18 -14.81
N GLU A 97 -9.07 0.41 -14.68
CA GLU A 97 -10.39 0.92 -14.35
C GLU A 97 -10.41 1.49 -12.92
N ILE A 98 -9.84 0.75 -11.97
CA ILE A 98 -9.67 1.21 -10.57
C ILE A 98 -8.79 2.46 -10.54
N TYR A 99 -7.65 2.44 -11.24
CA TYR A 99 -6.71 3.56 -11.26
C TYR A 99 -7.39 4.83 -11.81
N SER A 100 -8.18 4.71 -12.88
CA SER A 100 -8.88 5.86 -13.49
C SER A 100 -9.81 6.61 -12.52
N GLN A 101 -10.34 5.90 -11.52
CA GLN A 101 -11.24 6.45 -10.50
C GLN A 101 -10.50 7.12 -9.33
N GLY A 102 -9.19 6.85 -9.19
CA GLY A 102 -8.38 7.45 -8.13
C GLY A 102 -8.00 8.90 -8.40
N VAL A 103 -7.72 9.65 -7.35
CA VAL A 103 -7.25 11.05 -7.47
C VAL A 103 -5.75 11.06 -7.84
N PRO A 104 -5.34 11.81 -8.89
CA PRO A 104 -3.93 11.97 -9.22
C PRO A 104 -3.13 12.63 -8.09
N SER A 105 -2.05 11.98 -7.66
CA SER A 105 -1.20 12.46 -6.55
C SER A 105 -0.10 13.45 -6.99
N GLY A 106 -0.11 13.85 -8.27
CA GLY A 106 0.88 14.72 -8.92
C GLY A 106 1.89 13.96 -9.80
N GLY A 107 2.30 14.58 -10.91
CA GLY A 107 3.17 14.01 -11.94
C GLY A 107 3.36 15.00 -13.10
N SER A 108 4.42 14.85 -13.89
CA SER A 108 4.66 15.71 -15.05
C SER A 108 3.85 15.21 -16.25
N GLY A 109 2.66 15.77 -16.45
CA GLY A 109 1.80 15.53 -17.62
C GLY A 109 0.54 14.72 -17.31
N ASP A 110 -0.54 15.04 -18.04
CA ASP A 110 -1.88 14.46 -17.88
C ASP A 110 -1.99 12.96 -18.23
N ASP A 111 -0.93 12.35 -18.77
CA ASP A 111 -0.93 10.99 -19.33
C ASP A 111 0.04 10.02 -18.62
N ASP A 112 0.73 10.47 -17.56
CA ASP A 112 1.69 9.62 -16.86
C ASP A 112 1.03 8.83 -15.70
N ASN A 113 0.61 7.60 -16.00
CA ASN A 113 0.09 6.63 -15.04
C ASN A 113 1.18 6.07 -14.08
N SER A 114 2.39 6.64 -14.06
CA SER A 114 3.50 6.23 -13.20
C SER A 114 3.36 6.63 -11.73
N SER A 115 2.48 7.60 -11.42
CA SER A 115 2.24 8.05 -10.06
C SER A 115 1.29 7.11 -9.32
N TYR A 116 1.47 6.95 -8.01
CA TYR A 116 0.57 6.15 -7.20
C TYR A 116 -0.76 6.88 -6.99
N ARG A 117 -1.86 6.14 -7.14
CA ARG A 117 -3.20 6.52 -6.66
C ARG A 117 -3.58 5.64 -5.48
N TYR A 118 -4.27 6.20 -4.50
CA TYR A 118 -4.47 5.59 -3.19
C TYR A 118 -5.94 5.27 -2.95
N PHE A 119 -6.20 4.08 -2.42
CA PHE A 119 -7.54 3.53 -2.24
C PHE A 119 -7.67 2.85 -0.88
N ILE A 120 -8.71 3.17 -0.11
CA ILE A 120 -9.09 2.36 1.06
C ILE A 120 -10.23 1.44 0.67
N THR A 121 -10.04 0.14 0.88
CA THR A 121 -10.98 -0.93 0.50
C THR A 121 -11.06 -1.99 1.58
N LYS A 122 -12.09 -2.83 1.52
CA LYS A 122 -12.17 -4.05 2.34
C LYS A 122 -11.41 -5.19 1.67
N LEU A 123 -10.52 -5.82 2.43
CA LEU A 123 -9.87 -7.05 2.06
C LEU A 123 -10.88 -8.21 2.14
N LYS A 124 -11.16 -8.84 0.99
CA LYS A 124 -12.00 -10.04 0.95
C LYS A 124 -11.21 -11.23 1.47
N LYS A 125 -11.65 -11.84 2.58
CA LYS A 125 -10.97 -13.01 3.19
C LYS A 125 -11.22 -14.35 2.46
N SER A 126 -11.81 -14.37 1.27
CA SER A 126 -12.11 -15.63 0.57
C SER A 126 -10.87 -16.25 -0.08
N THR A 127 -10.99 -17.53 -0.44
CA THR A 127 -9.90 -18.46 -0.82
C THR A 127 -9.00 -18.00 -1.96
N ASN A 128 -9.43 -17.04 -2.80
CA ASN A 128 -8.61 -16.37 -3.81
C ASN A 128 -8.76 -14.84 -3.71
N HIS A 129 -8.48 -14.25 -2.53
CA HIS A 129 -8.54 -12.81 -2.22
C HIS A 129 -7.80 -11.85 -3.18
N ARG A 130 -7.19 -12.35 -4.24
CA ARG A 130 -6.37 -11.61 -5.19
C ARG A 130 -6.78 -11.81 -6.65
N GLU A 131 -7.84 -12.57 -6.92
CA GLU A 131 -8.45 -12.63 -8.25
C GLU A 131 -9.23 -11.33 -8.49
N VAL A 132 -8.96 -10.66 -9.60
CA VAL A 132 -9.45 -9.31 -9.92
C VAL A 132 -9.79 -9.24 -11.39
N GLY A 133 -10.87 -8.54 -11.71
CA GLY A 133 -11.27 -8.35 -13.10
C GLY A 133 -11.70 -9.63 -13.80
N ASN A 134 -11.46 -9.70 -15.11
CA ASN A 134 -11.77 -10.86 -15.93
C ASN A 134 -10.54 -11.78 -16.03
N LYS A 135 -10.37 -12.64 -15.01
CA LYS A 135 -9.28 -13.64 -14.88
C LYS A 135 -7.89 -13.07 -14.57
N GLY A 136 -7.82 -11.86 -14.03
CA GLY A 136 -6.60 -11.28 -13.50
C GLY A 136 -6.29 -11.75 -12.09
N ASN A 137 -5.03 -11.66 -11.67
CA ASN A 137 -4.67 -11.89 -10.28
C ASN A 137 -3.53 -10.98 -9.80
N TRP A 138 -3.62 -10.47 -8.57
CA TRP A 138 -2.48 -9.84 -7.91
C TRP A 138 -1.56 -10.90 -7.28
N LYS A 139 -0.28 -10.90 -7.67
CA LYS A 139 0.76 -11.77 -7.10
C LYS A 139 1.70 -10.98 -6.23
N GLN A 140 2.02 -11.51 -5.05
CA GLN A 140 3.04 -10.93 -4.20
C GLN A 140 4.42 -11.04 -4.86
N GLN A 141 5.21 -9.95 -4.81
CA GLN A 141 6.55 -9.90 -5.36
C GLN A 141 7.62 -10.18 -4.31
N ASP A 142 7.46 -9.58 -3.13
CA ASP A 142 8.44 -9.61 -2.04
C ASP A 142 7.80 -10.12 -0.75
N GLU A 143 8.64 -10.50 0.20
CA GLU A 143 8.19 -10.75 1.58
C GLU A 143 7.51 -9.51 2.18
N GLU A 144 6.54 -9.78 3.05
CA GLU A 144 5.84 -8.74 3.79
C GLU A 144 6.82 -7.96 4.68
N LYS A 145 6.78 -6.63 4.60
CA LYS A 145 7.69 -5.75 5.35
C LYS A 145 6.94 -5.10 6.53
N PRO A 146 7.43 -5.24 7.78
CA PRO A 146 6.85 -4.50 8.90
C PRO A 146 7.08 -3.00 8.70
N VAL A 147 6.08 -2.21 9.07
CA VAL A 147 6.15 -0.75 9.04
C VAL A 147 6.17 -0.24 10.47
N TYR A 148 7.22 0.51 10.76
CA TYR A 148 7.48 1.08 12.05
C TYR A 148 7.22 2.58 12.01
N CYS A 149 6.67 3.11 13.10
CA CYS A 149 6.50 4.54 13.30
C CYS A 149 7.26 4.97 14.55
N ASN A 150 8.26 5.82 14.38
CA ASN A 150 9.00 6.40 15.50
C ASN A 150 8.19 7.54 16.12
N ARG A 151 7.96 7.49 17.43
CA ARG A 151 7.19 8.48 18.19
C ARG A 151 8.07 9.14 19.25
N GLY A 152 8.81 10.17 18.83
CA GLY A 152 9.59 11.03 19.73
C GLY A 152 10.68 10.30 20.51
N ASN A 153 11.05 10.84 21.68
CA ASN A 153 12.19 10.37 22.51
C ASN A 153 11.97 8.98 23.18
N SER A 154 10.96 8.22 22.75
CA SER A 154 10.71 6.88 23.28
C SER A 154 11.54 5.88 22.48
N SER A 155 12.33 5.06 23.17
CA SER A 155 13.22 4.05 22.56
C SER A 155 12.50 2.85 21.95
N SER A 156 11.17 2.81 22.01
CA SER A 156 10.36 1.69 21.51
C SER A 156 9.79 2.00 20.13
N GLU A 157 10.31 1.31 19.12
CA GLU A 157 9.79 1.34 17.76
C GLU A 157 8.49 0.52 17.68
N LEU A 158 7.34 1.19 17.48
CA LEU A 158 6.03 0.52 17.42
C LEU A 158 5.74 0.07 15.98
N VAL A 159 5.48 -1.22 15.79
CA VAL A 159 4.96 -1.77 14.54
C VAL A 159 3.49 -1.35 14.40
N ILE A 160 3.24 -0.40 13.49
CA ILE A 160 1.87 0.07 13.21
C ILE A 160 1.14 -0.91 12.26
N GLY A 161 1.88 -1.66 11.45
CA GLY A 161 1.32 -2.57 10.46
C GLY A 161 2.38 -3.14 9.54
N CYS A 162 1.98 -3.53 8.35
CA CYS A 162 2.86 -4.11 7.34
C CYS A 162 2.53 -3.59 5.94
N LYS A 163 3.45 -3.87 5.01
CA LYS A 163 3.36 -3.54 3.59
C LYS A 163 3.70 -4.75 2.73
N LYS A 164 2.85 -5.03 1.74
CA LYS A 164 3.09 -6.08 0.72
C LYS A 164 3.19 -5.43 -0.67
N SER A 165 4.22 -5.81 -1.42
CA SER A 165 4.38 -5.41 -2.83
C SER A 165 3.74 -6.47 -3.74
N MET A 166 2.89 -6.05 -4.65
CA MET A 166 2.13 -6.93 -5.54
C MET A 166 2.19 -6.46 -6.98
N ARG A 167 2.15 -7.42 -7.91
CA ARG A 167 2.09 -7.22 -9.36
C ARG A 167 0.85 -7.90 -9.90
N TYR A 168 0.11 -7.20 -10.73
CA TYR A 168 -1.03 -7.78 -11.42
C TYR A 168 -0.55 -8.64 -12.59
N VAL A 169 -1.16 -9.80 -12.77
CA VAL A 169 -0.88 -10.72 -13.88
C VAL A 169 -2.20 -11.13 -14.50
N ASN A 170 -2.32 -10.88 -15.80
CA ASN A 170 -3.40 -11.38 -16.65
C ASN A 170 -2.79 -11.99 -17.91
N LYS A 171 -3.28 -13.16 -18.33
CA LYS A 171 -2.80 -13.86 -19.52
C LYS A 171 -3.42 -13.31 -20.81
N GLU A 172 -4.60 -12.73 -20.71
CA GLU A 172 -5.42 -12.28 -21.85
C GLU A 172 -5.16 -10.80 -22.16
N HIS A 173 -4.76 -10.00 -21.16
CA HIS A 173 -4.51 -8.56 -21.31
C HIS A 173 -3.15 -8.15 -20.75
N LYS A 174 -2.40 -7.40 -21.56
CA LYS A 174 -1.11 -6.79 -21.19
C LYS A 174 -1.17 -5.29 -21.42
N ASP A 175 -1.74 -4.56 -20.47
CA ASP A 175 -1.79 -3.10 -20.50
C ASP A 175 -0.79 -2.50 -19.49
N GLY A 176 0.50 -2.71 -19.72
CA GLY A 176 1.54 -2.25 -18.81
C GLY A 176 1.76 -3.12 -17.56
N ASP A 177 2.75 -2.72 -16.77
CA ASP A 177 3.13 -3.37 -15.53
C ASP A 177 2.42 -2.72 -14.34
N TRP A 178 1.21 -3.21 -14.04
CA TRP A 178 0.43 -2.76 -12.89
C TRP A 178 1.00 -3.28 -11.57
N LEU A 179 1.32 -2.33 -10.68
CA LEU A 179 1.94 -2.58 -9.38
C LEU A 179 1.03 -2.03 -8.28
N MET A 180 0.93 -2.77 -7.18
CA MET A 180 0.19 -2.38 -5.98
C MET A 180 1.08 -2.51 -4.74
N LYS A 181 0.98 -1.53 -3.84
CA LYS A 181 1.39 -1.68 -2.45
C LYS A 181 0.13 -1.82 -1.59
N GLU A 182 0.01 -2.91 -0.86
CA GLU A 182 -1.05 -3.15 0.11
C GLU A 182 -0.51 -2.88 1.52
N TYR A 183 -1.21 -2.04 2.28
CA TYR A 183 -0.88 -1.66 3.64
C TYR A 183 -1.98 -2.18 4.59
N GLU A 184 -1.59 -2.92 5.61
CA GLU A 184 -2.48 -3.54 6.59
C GLU A 184 -2.07 -3.13 8.00
N LEU A 185 -3.04 -2.75 8.85
CA LEU A 185 -2.78 -2.41 10.26
C LEU A 185 -2.43 -3.66 11.06
N SER A 186 -1.61 -3.51 12.09
CA SER A 186 -1.25 -4.64 12.95
C SER A 186 -2.48 -5.19 13.68
N LYS A 187 -2.54 -6.52 13.84
CA LYS A 187 -3.64 -7.19 14.54
C LYS A 187 -3.84 -6.66 15.97
N VAL A 188 -2.75 -6.29 16.64
CA VAL A 188 -2.76 -5.72 18.00
C VAL A 188 -3.48 -4.36 18.03
N ILE A 189 -3.37 -3.57 16.97
CA ILE A 189 -4.10 -2.31 16.83
C ILE A 189 -5.56 -2.59 16.44
N LEU A 190 -5.79 -3.45 15.44
CA LEU A 190 -7.13 -3.79 14.93
C LEU A 190 -8.05 -4.42 16.00
N GLN A 191 -7.50 -5.19 16.94
CA GLN A 191 -8.25 -5.79 18.06
C GLN A 191 -8.96 -4.74 18.94
N LYS A 192 -8.53 -3.48 18.88
CA LYS A 192 -9.09 -2.38 19.66
C LYS A 192 -10.28 -1.70 18.98
N PHE A 193 -10.55 -2.05 17.74
CA PHE A 193 -11.67 -1.54 16.95
C PHE A 193 -12.74 -2.61 16.74
N ASP A 194 -13.93 -2.16 16.36
CA ASP A 194 -15.05 -3.03 16.00
C ASP A 194 -14.69 -3.96 14.84
N GLU A 195 -15.28 -5.16 14.83
CA GLU A 195 -14.95 -6.22 13.87
C GLU A 195 -15.21 -5.83 12.41
N ASP A 196 -16.21 -4.98 12.16
CA ASP A 196 -16.58 -4.49 10.83
C ASP A 196 -15.55 -3.56 10.19
N CYS A 197 -14.65 -2.98 11.00
CA CYS A 197 -13.58 -2.08 10.58
C CYS A 197 -12.21 -2.78 10.45
N ARG A 198 -12.07 -4.04 10.87
CA ARG A 198 -10.77 -4.74 10.91
C ARG A 198 -10.27 -5.19 9.54
N ASP A 199 -11.14 -5.17 8.56
CA ASP A 199 -10.88 -5.76 7.24
C ASP A 199 -10.50 -4.71 6.21
N TYR A 200 -10.22 -3.47 6.63
CA TYR A 200 -9.80 -2.41 5.73
C TYR A 200 -8.28 -2.42 5.50
N VAL A 201 -7.89 -2.20 4.25
CA VAL A 201 -6.50 -2.01 3.81
C VAL A 201 -6.40 -0.73 2.99
N LEU A 202 -5.19 -0.18 2.92
CA LEU A 202 -4.85 0.90 2.01
C LEU A 202 -4.04 0.32 0.85
N CYS A 203 -4.50 0.56 -0.38
CA CYS A 203 -3.87 0.12 -1.61
C CYS A 203 -3.31 1.35 -2.35
N ALA A 204 -2.03 1.30 -2.73
CA ALA A 204 -1.43 2.29 -3.64
C ALA A 204 -1.13 1.61 -4.97
N ILE A 205 -1.82 2.02 -6.05
CA ILE A 205 -1.73 1.39 -7.38
C ILE A 205 -1.04 2.36 -8.34
N LYS A 206 -0.18 1.82 -9.21
CA LYS A 206 0.40 2.56 -10.35
C LYS A 206 0.64 1.64 -11.54
N ASN A 207 0.85 2.22 -12.70
CA ASN A 207 1.36 1.52 -13.87
C ASN A 207 2.85 1.83 -14.06
N LYS A 208 3.65 0.85 -14.49
CA LYS A 208 4.96 1.10 -15.08
C LYS A 208 4.83 0.84 -16.58
N PRO A 209 5.06 1.85 -17.45
CA PRO A 209 5.06 1.60 -18.89
C PRO A 209 6.09 0.53 -19.24
N ILE A 210 5.75 -0.35 -20.18
CA ILE A 210 6.65 -1.39 -20.66
C ILE A 210 7.71 -0.72 -21.53
N ASP A 211 8.91 -0.54 -20.98
CA ASP A 211 10.08 -0.20 -21.78
C ASP A 211 10.34 -1.36 -22.74
N THR A 212 10.17 -1.17 -24.04
CA THR A 212 10.27 -2.23 -25.06
C THR A 212 11.71 -2.71 -25.32
N CYS A 213 12.60 -2.67 -24.33
CA CYS A 213 14.00 -3.05 -24.51
C CYS A 213 14.62 -3.72 -23.28
N SER A 214 14.19 -4.94 -22.98
CA SER A 214 15.03 -5.95 -22.32
C SER A 214 14.43 -7.32 -22.57
N SER A 215 14.98 -8.00 -23.58
CA SER A 215 14.71 -9.38 -23.94
C SER A 215 15.16 -10.33 -22.82
N ASP A 216 14.23 -10.99 -22.16
CA ASP A 216 14.49 -12.17 -21.35
C ASP A 216 14.57 -13.40 -22.26
N THR A 217 15.79 -13.82 -22.61
CA THR A 217 16.03 -15.18 -23.11
C THR A 217 16.15 -16.10 -21.90
N SER A 218 15.07 -16.83 -21.60
CA SER A 218 15.11 -18.03 -20.76
C SER A 218 14.66 -19.23 -21.61
N THR A 219 15.61 -19.96 -22.19
CA THR A 219 15.37 -21.35 -22.61
C THR A 219 16.62 -22.17 -22.37
N THR A 220 16.52 -23.04 -21.37
CA THR A 220 17.43 -24.15 -21.12
C THR A 220 17.28 -25.17 -22.23
N THR A 221 18.36 -25.50 -22.95
CA THR A 221 18.53 -26.83 -23.55
C THR A 221 20.02 -27.14 -23.67
N SER A 222 20.44 -28.20 -22.99
CA SER A 222 21.72 -28.88 -23.13
C SER A 222 21.71 -29.81 -24.34
N ASP A 223 22.73 -29.74 -25.21
CA ASP A 223 23.60 -30.88 -25.60
C ASP A 223 24.44 -30.61 -26.88
N ASN A 224 25.76 -30.75 -26.71
CA ASN A 224 26.82 -31.31 -27.58
C ASN A 224 27.29 -30.69 -28.93
N VAL A 225 28.58 -30.28 -28.89
CA VAL A 225 29.73 -30.58 -29.79
C VAL A 225 29.66 -30.24 -31.29
N SER A 226 30.53 -29.32 -31.76
CA SER A 226 31.70 -29.63 -32.62
C SER A 226 32.57 -28.39 -32.88
N GLU A 227 33.88 -28.66 -32.99
CA GLU A 227 34.98 -27.78 -33.40
C GLU A 227 34.72 -27.01 -34.70
N GLU A 228 35.23 -25.78 -34.77
CA GLU A 228 36.01 -25.33 -35.92
C GLU A 228 36.93 -24.16 -35.53
N THR A 229 38.17 -24.28 -35.96
CA THR A 229 39.31 -23.38 -35.80
C THR A 229 39.21 -22.18 -36.72
N ASP A 230 39.67 -21.01 -36.30
CA ASP A 230 40.35 -20.10 -37.22
C ASP A 230 41.40 -19.23 -36.53
N GLU A 231 42.54 -19.14 -37.20
CA GLU A 231 43.83 -18.64 -36.76
C GLU A 231 44.12 -17.28 -37.43
N ASN A 232 44.90 -16.44 -36.75
CA ASN A 232 45.67 -15.28 -37.24
C ASN A 232 44.94 -13.92 -37.45
N HIS A 233 45.31 -12.92 -36.65
CA HIS A 233 46.35 -11.95 -37.06
C HIS A 233 46.83 -11.09 -35.86
N TYR A 234 48.14 -11.06 -35.66
CA TYR A 234 48.86 -10.13 -34.78
C TYR A 234 48.83 -8.73 -35.37
N GLU A 235 48.71 -7.68 -34.54
CA GLU A 235 49.62 -6.53 -34.58
C GLU A 235 49.72 -5.92 -33.17
N ASP A 236 50.97 -5.75 -32.78
CA ASP A 236 51.54 -5.16 -31.57
C ASP A 236 51.39 -3.64 -31.61
N ILE A 237 51.38 -2.99 -30.44
CA ILE A 237 52.16 -1.78 -30.12
C ILE A 237 51.85 -1.41 -28.67
N SER A 238 52.86 -1.64 -27.84
CA SER A 238 53.02 -1.14 -26.49
C SER A 238 53.68 0.25 -26.52
N VAL A 239 53.10 1.29 -25.87
CA VAL A 239 53.87 2.47 -25.42
C VAL A 239 53.27 3.10 -24.14
N LEU A 240 53.98 2.87 -23.04
CA LEU A 240 54.43 3.77 -21.94
C LEU A 240 53.50 4.82 -21.31
N GLY A 241 53.50 4.84 -19.97
CA GLY A 241 53.25 6.07 -19.19
C GLY A 241 52.92 5.87 -17.72
N GLN A 242 53.93 5.65 -16.86
CA GLN A 242 53.81 5.71 -15.40
C GLN A 242 53.50 7.12 -14.88
N ARG A 243 52.69 7.18 -13.81
CA ARG A 243 52.73 7.99 -12.55
C ARG A 243 53.49 9.34 -12.51
N PRO A 244 53.06 10.29 -11.65
CA PRO A 244 53.40 10.16 -10.21
C PRO A 244 52.30 10.58 -9.22
N SER A 245 52.43 9.96 -8.04
CA SER A 245 51.86 10.31 -6.74
C SER A 245 52.80 11.27 -6.00
N GLU A 246 52.25 12.21 -5.25
CA GLU A 246 52.86 12.71 -4.01
C GLU A 246 52.47 11.80 -2.83
#